data_AF-A0A1C3WRM7-F1
#
_entry.id   AF-A0A1C3WRM7-F1
#
_cell.length_a   1.000
_cell.length_b   1.000
_cell.length_c   1.000
_cell.angle_alpha   90.00
_cell.angle_beta   90.00
_cell.angle_gamma   90.00
#
_symmetry.space_group_name_H-M   'P 1'
#
loop_
_entity.id
_entity.type
_entity.pdbx_description
1 polymer ?
#
loop_
_entity_poly.entity_id
_entity_poly.type
_entity_poly.pdbx_seq_one_letter_code
_entity_poly.pdbx_strand_id
1 'polypeptide(L)'
;MRLRTALRSVAKSLGFCLLAFSASTPSIAAQRQSDIPEWLSAYVGEGDGQIAQPILQRARALYMRKVSEGKVRNPCYFVMDATRPNDPGDGKSGGRFYIVCEATQTFRVVSSGHGSGRDLKGVVDFGNGRMCARNFGNAMDSNLTAGGSYMTEETKTTFKGYYPISQTKDAAYLRTFLQFDGEGETANARQRAIGGHAAAKVAGICMKKDPQSPYANRDGYVPLGKLVEYAGGRSDGCTSWAASDASQIISMVKDNPTTLYIYPESADINAVAKAVAAGRSPSKAGLYWNDSCLKAIGAPKFWPKETLEPIIAQYKQDHPAPPSRPIPICQ
;
A
#
# COMPACT_ATOMS: atom_id res chain seq x y z
N MET A 1 -23.20 31.66 -87.14
CA MET A 1 -22.43 32.88 -86.78
C MET A 1 -20.93 32.52 -86.78
N ARG A 2 -20.02 33.44 -87.11
CA ARG A 2 -18.57 33.21 -87.41
C ARG A 2 -17.87 32.32 -86.36
N LEU A 3 -17.18 31.22 -86.69
CA LEU A 3 -15.94 31.00 -87.48
C LEU A 3 -14.63 31.34 -86.73
N ARG A 4 -13.83 30.30 -86.42
CA ARG A 4 -12.34 30.20 -86.21
C ARG A 4 -12.04 28.80 -85.62
N THR A 5 -11.37 27.80 -86.22
CA THR A 5 -9.95 27.70 -86.70
C THR A 5 -8.93 28.39 -85.77
N ALA A 6 -7.83 27.79 -85.30
CA ALA A 6 -7.27 26.41 -85.37
C ALA A 6 -6.34 26.21 -84.11
N LEU A 7 -5.36 25.31 -83.95
CA LEU A 7 -4.61 24.39 -84.84
C LEU A 7 -3.97 23.21 -84.05
N ARG A 8 -3.17 22.38 -84.73
CA ARG A 8 -2.38 21.20 -84.32
C ARG A 8 -1.29 21.49 -83.26
N SER A 9 -0.94 20.50 -82.43
CA SER A 9 0.42 19.88 -82.47
C SER A 9 0.49 18.55 -81.72
N VAL A 10 1.38 17.67 -82.16
CA VAL A 10 1.80 16.42 -81.47
C VAL A 10 3.14 16.68 -80.79
N ALA A 11 3.30 16.27 -79.53
CA ALA A 11 4.61 16.17 -78.89
C ALA A 11 4.66 14.95 -77.95
N LYS A 12 5.62 14.06 -78.18
CA LYS A 12 5.99 12.99 -77.23
C LYS A 12 6.95 13.59 -76.21
N SER A 13 6.78 13.28 -74.93
CA SER A 13 7.85 13.50 -73.93
C SER A 13 7.76 12.52 -72.78
N LEU A 14 8.95 12.03 -72.46
CA LEU A 14 9.35 11.07 -71.45
C LEU A 14 8.91 11.44 -70.02
N GLY A 15 8.44 10.41 -69.31
CA GLY A 15 9.00 9.95 -68.03
C GLY A 15 9.30 10.95 -66.90
N PHE A 16 8.62 10.76 -65.77
CA PHE A 16 9.26 10.84 -64.45
C PHE A 16 8.59 9.85 -63.47
N CYS A 17 9.23 8.70 -63.22
CA CYS A 17 8.80 7.81 -62.15
C CYS A 17 9.26 8.39 -60.81
N LEU A 18 8.36 9.04 -60.09
CA LEU A 18 8.59 9.45 -58.71
C LEU A 18 8.60 8.22 -57.79
N LEU A 19 9.78 7.62 -57.62
CA LEU A 19 10.07 6.71 -56.53
C LEU A 19 10.03 7.51 -55.22
N ALA A 20 8.87 7.50 -54.56
CA ALA A 20 8.73 8.02 -53.21
C ALA A 20 9.56 7.14 -52.27
N PHE A 21 10.76 7.60 -51.93
CA PHE A 21 11.51 7.08 -50.78
C PHE A 21 10.74 7.43 -49.52
N SER A 22 9.93 6.48 -49.04
CA SER A 22 9.40 6.49 -47.69
C SER A 22 10.59 6.46 -46.73
N ALA A 23 10.98 7.63 -46.23
CA ALA A 23 12.01 7.73 -45.20
C ALA A 23 11.50 6.98 -43.96
N SER A 24 12.12 5.83 -43.67
CA SER A 24 11.89 5.07 -42.46
C SER A 24 12.28 5.93 -41.27
N THR A 25 11.33 6.65 -40.69
CA THR A 25 11.54 7.34 -39.42
C THR A 25 12.01 6.30 -38.41
N PRO A 26 13.21 6.44 -37.80
CA PRO A 26 13.68 5.48 -36.82
C PRO A 26 12.65 5.40 -35.69
N SER A 27 12.21 4.17 -35.41
CA SER A 27 11.12 3.90 -34.48
C SER A 27 11.47 4.47 -33.09
N ILE A 28 10.61 5.34 -32.53
CA ILE A 28 10.71 5.80 -31.14
C ILE A 28 10.23 4.65 -30.23
N ALA A 29 11.01 3.56 -30.22
CA ALA A 29 10.67 2.29 -29.59
C ALA A 29 11.90 1.63 -28.92
N ALA A 30 12.95 2.41 -28.63
CA ALA A 30 14.21 1.93 -28.07
C ALA A 30 14.75 2.81 -26.91
N GLN A 31 13.88 3.56 -26.21
CA GLN A 31 14.32 4.41 -25.09
C GLN A 31 13.25 4.58 -23.98
N ARG A 32 12.90 3.46 -23.33
CA ARG A 32 12.29 3.42 -21.97
C ARG A 32 13.05 2.43 -21.07
N GLN A 33 14.36 2.42 -21.26
CA GLN A 33 15.31 1.46 -20.72
C GLN A 33 16.49 2.28 -20.19
N SER A 34 16.46 2.83 -18.98
CA SER A 34 15.51 2.59 -17.87
C SER A 34 15.08 3.87 -17.15
N ASP A 35 13.80 3.99 -16.79
CA ASP A 35 13.27 5.04 -15.90
C ASP A 35 13.68 4.87 -14.41
N ILE A 36 14.73 4.10 -14.14
CA ILE A 36 15.26 3.79 -12.81
C ILE A 36 16.72 4.27 -12.79
N PRO A 37 17.09 5.20 -11.88
CA PRO A 37 18.47 5.61 -11.68
C PRO A 37 19.43 4.45 -11.44
N GLU A 38 20.66 4.54 -11.95
CA GLU A 38 21.67 3.47 -11.86
C GLU A 38 21.93 3.00 -10.42
N TRP A 39 21.98 3.92 -9.46
CA TRP A 39 22.18 3.61 -8.04
C TRP A 39 21.07 2.71 -7.44
N LEU A 40 19.86 2.74 -8.01
CA LEU A 40 18.75 1.88 -7.59
C LEU A 40 18.85 0.44 -8.13
N SER A 41 19.67 0.18 -9.16
CA SER A 41 19.74 -1.12 -9.82
C SER A 41 20.07 -2.28 -8.86
N ALA A 42 20.95 -2.05 -7.88
CA ALA A 42 21.30 -3.04 -6.84
C ALA A 42 20.10 -3.46 -5.98
N TYR A 43 19.10 -2.60 -5.82
CA TYR A 43 17.89 -2.82 -5.03
C TYR A 43 16.71 -3.32 -5.87
N VAL A 44 16.86 -3.44 -7.19
CA VAL A 44 15.80 -3.96 -8.07
C VAL A 44 15.92 -5.48 -8.19
N GLY A 45 14.85 -6.18 -7.82
CA GLY A 45 14.79 -7.63 -7.86
C GLY A 45 13.76 -8.19 -6.87
N GLU A 46 13.71 -9.51 -6.75
CA GLU A 46 12.72 -10.20 -5.91
C GLU A 46 13.31 -10.76 -4.61
N GLY A 47 14.64 -10.69 -4.45
CA GLY A 47 15.39 -11.20 -3.29
C GLY A 47 15.28 -10.32 -2.05
N ASP A 48 15.79 -10.81 -0.92
CA ASP A 48 15.74 -10.07 0.35
C ASP A 48 16.40 -8.69 0.24
N GLY A 49 15.71 -7.67 0.77
CA GLY A 49 16.14 -6.28 0.70
C GLY A 49 15.95 -5.62 -0.67
N GLN A 50 15.41 -6.31 -1.67
CA GLN A 50 15.10 -5.76 -2.99
C GLN A 50 13.60 -5.49 -3.17
N ILE A 51 13.27 -4.70 -4.20
CA ILE A 51 11.90 -4.40 -4.66
C ILE A 51 11.73 -4.80 -6.13
N ALA A 52 10.60 -5.44 -6.45
CA ALA A 52 10.31 -5.86 -7.81
C ALA A 52 10.18 -4.63 -8.76
N GLN A 53 10.83 -4.72 -9.92
CA GLN A 53 10.88 -3.64 -10.91
C GLN A 53 9.53 -2.97 -11.22
N PRO A 54 8.42 -3.69 -11.54
CA PRO A 54 7.14 -3.06 -11.86
C PRO A 54 6.56 -2.25 -10.70
N ILE A 55 6.86 -2.62 -9.45
CA ILE A 55 6.39 -1.92 -8.25
C ILE A 55 7.17 -0.60 -8.07
N LEU A 56 8.51 -0.66 -8.18
CA LEU A 56 9.35 0.53 -8.08
C LEU A 56 9.00 1.56 -9.18
N GLN A 57 8.78 1.09 -10.41
CA GLN A 57 8.38 1.95 -11.53
C GLN A 57 7.06 2.70 -11.26
N ARG A 58 6.03 2.01 -10.77
CA ARG A 58 4.74 2.65 -10.43
C ARG A 58 4.86 3.62 -9.27
N ALA A 59 5.61 3.25 -8.22
CA ALA A 59 5.84 4.13 -7.08
C ALA A 59 6.61 5.40 -7.46
N ARG A 60 7.65 5.26 -8.29
CA ARG A 60 8.42 6.40 -8.81
C ARG A 60 7.57 7.27 -9.73
N ALA A 61 6.73 6.69 -10.59
CA ALA A 61 5.81 7.43 -11.44
C ALA A 61 4.78 8.23 -10.62
N LEU A 62 4.22 7.64 -9.56
CA LEU A 62 3.37 8.32 -8.59
C LEU A 62 4.10 9.52 -7.95
N TYR A 63 5.29 9.29 -7.41
CA TYR A 63 6.11 10.33 -6.77
C TYR A 63 6.41 11.49 -7.72
N MET A 64 6.98 11.20 -8.90
CA MET A 64 7.37 12.23 -9.88
C MET A 64 6.17 13.04 -10.38
N ARG A 65 5.00 12.42 -10.53
CA ARG A 65 3.75 13.12 -10.83
C ARG A 65 3.30 14.03 -9.67
N LYS A 66 3.37 13.59 -8.41
CA LYS A 66 3.00 14.45 -7.27
C LYS A 66 4.01 15.57 -7.01
N VAL A 67 5.29 15.37 -7.38
CA VAL A 67 6.30 16.43 -7.41
C VAL A 67 5.98 17.47 -8.49
N SER A 68 5.63 17.05 -9.71
CA SER A 68 5.28 17.99 -10.81
C SER A 68 3.93 18.70 -10.60
N GLU A 69 2.97 18.06 -9.91
CA GLU A 69 1.74 18.70 -9.39
C GLU A 69 2.01 19.69 -8.24
N GLY A 70 3.25 19.78 -7.73
CA GLY A 70 3.63 20.63 -6.59
C GLY A 70 3.07 20.16 -5.23
N LYS A 71 2.54 18.93 -5.17
CA LYS A 71 1.91 18.32 -3.99
C LYS A 71 2.92 17.71 -3.02
N VAL A 72 4.08 17.30 -3.51
CA VAL A 72 5.15 16.71 -2.70
C VAL A 72 6.45 17.48 -2.88
N ARG A 73 7.10 17.76 -1.74
CA ARG A 73 8.46 18.35 -1.65
C ARG A 73 9.43 17.49 -0.84
N ASN A 74 8.93 16.43 -0.21
CA ASN A 74 9.74 15.47 0.52
C ASN A 74 10.70 14.76 -0.45
N PRO A 75 12.02 14.69 -0.18
CA PRO A 75 12.99 14.04 -1.07
C PRO A 75 12.87 12.50 -1.11
N CYS A 76 12.05 11.93 -0.22
CA CYS A 76 11.82 10.49 -0.09
C CYS A 76 10.39 10.14 -0.46
N TYR A 77 10.18 8.99 -1.12
CA TYR A 77 8.86 8.36 -1.31
C TYR A 77 8.82 6.95 -0.73
N PHE A 78 7.60 6.46 -0.48
CA PHE A 78 7.36 5.16 0.14
C PHE A 78 6.74 4.18 -0.85
N VAL A 79 7.09 2.91 -0.66
CA VAL A 79 6.55 1.80 -1.44
C VAL A 79 6.23 0.63 -0.51
N MET A 80 5.16 -0.10 -0.79
CA MET A 80 4.85 -1.34 -0.10
C MET A 80 4.48 -2.44 -1.09
N ASP A 81 5.07 -3.61 -0.93
CA ASP A 81 4.69 -4.83 -1.66
C ASP A 81 3.92 -5.77 -0.73
N ALA A 82 2.59 -5.69 -0.74
CA ALA A 82 1.76 -6.53 0.10
C ALA A 82 1.71 -8.00 -0.35
N THR A 83 2.30 -8.35 -1.51
CA THR A 83 2.40 -9.74 -1.98
C THR A 83 3.54 -10.52 -1.31
N ARG A 84 4.58 -9.82 -0.84
CA ARG A 84 5.73 -10.43 -0.16
C ARG A 84 5.39 -11.00 1.21
N PRO A 85 6.07 -12.08 1.64
CA PRO A 85 5.88 -12.66 2.96
C PRO A 85 6.16 -11.63 4.04
N ASN A 86 5.33 -11.68 5.07
CA ASN A 86 5.54 -11.01 6.33
C ASN A 86 6.25 -11.93 7.31
N ASP A 87 7.19 -11.37 8.07
CA ASP A 87 7.94 -12.03 9.13
C ASP A 87 7.45 -11.59 10.50
N PRO A 88 6.69 -12.45 11.21
CA PRO A 88 6.28 -12.22 12.58
C PRO A 88 7.28 -12.77 13.63
N GLY A 89 8.43 -13.31 13.22
CA GLY A 89 9.24 -14.24 14.02
C GLY A 89 10.55 -13.68 14.56
N ASP A 90 11.42 -13.15 13.70
CA ASP A 90 12.85 -13.03 14.04
C ASP A 90 13.55 -11.76 13.53
N GLY A 91 12.81 -10.83 12.92
CA GLY A 91 13.29 -9.48 12.62
C GLY A 91 14.38 -9.43 11.55
N LYS A 92 14.48 -10.48 10.74
CA LYS A 92 15.54 -10.69 9.74
C LYS A 92 15.06 -10.72 8.30
N SER A 93 13.77 -10.86 8.03
CA SER A 93 13.29 -10.85 6.64
C SER A 93 13.63 -9.56 5.90
N GLY A 94 13.86 -9.69 4.58
CA GLY A 94 14.19 -8.58 3.69
C GLY A 94 13.05 -7.61 3.39
N GLY A 95 12.15 -7.39 4.36
CA GLY A 95 11.08 -6.40 4.40
C GLY A 95 10.09 -6.41 3.24
N ARG A 96 9.14 -5.48 3.30
CA ARG A 96 8.20 -5.22 2.20
C ARG A 96 7.65 -3.81 2.17
N PHE A 97 8.12 -2.94 3.06
CA PHE A 97 7.93 -1.51 2.97
C PHE A 97 9.29 -0.90 2.70
N TYR A 98 9.35 0.07 1.80
CA TYR A 98 10.57 0.62 1.26
C TYR A 98 10.51 2.14 1.33
N ILE A 99 11.60 2.75 1.76
CA ILE A 99 11.79 4.20 1.75
C ILE A 99 12.90 4.48 0.74
N VAL A 100 12.57 5.26 -0.28
CA VAL A 100 13.48 5.59 -1.39
C VAL A 100 13.66 7.09 -1.46
N CYS A 101 14.88 7.57 -1.26
CA CYS A 101 15.21 8.99 -1.37
C CYS A 101 16.24 9.19 -2.48
N GLU A 102 15.80 9.61 -3.67
CA GLU A 102 16.66 9.73 -4.85
C GLU A 102 17.74 10.82 -4.71
N ALA A 103 17.44 11.91 -4.00
CA ALA A 103 18.38 13.01 -3.79
C ALA A 103 19.60 12.61 -2.92
N THR A 104 19.43 11.66 -1.99
CA THR A 104 20.48 11.17 -1.10
C THR A 104 20.97 9.77 -1.45
N GLN A 105 20.44 9.17 -2.52
CA GLN A 105 20.72 7.80 -2.96
C GLN A 105 20.55 6.75 -1.83
N THR A 106 19.55 6.95 -0.97
CA THR A 106 19.27 6.04 0.14
C THR A 106 18.05 5.16 -0.16
N PHE A 107 18.25 3.86 -0.12
CA PHE A 107 17.20 2.84 -0.14
C PHE A 107 17.15 2.16 1.23
N ARG A 108 16.00 2.16 1.89
CA ARG A 108 15.80 1.51 3.18
C ARG A 108 14.63 0.54 3.14
N VAL A 109 14.83 -0.60 3.79
CA VAL A 109 13.90 -1.72 3.88
C VAL A 109 13.33 -1.75 5.28
N VAL A 110 12.02 -1.91 5.39
CA VAL A 110 11.25 -1.83 6.65
C VAL A 110 10.26 -2.99 6.70
N SER A 111 10.11 -3.59 7.89
CA SER A 111 9.07 -4.59 8.15
C SER A 111 7.69 -3.93 8.27
N SER A 112 6.67 -4.52 7.65
CA SER A 112 5.33 -3.92 7.60
C SER A 112 4.22 -4.95 7.64
N GLY A 113 3.20 -4.72 8.47
CA GLY A 113 1.96 -5.50 8.45
C GLY A 113 1.05 -5.25 7.24
N HIS A 114 0.02 -6.06 7.12
CA HIS A 114 -1.08 -5.93 6.14
C HIS A 114 -2.43 -6.16 6.81
N GLY A 115 -3.50 -5.83 6.09
CA GLY A 115 -4.87 -5.99 6.54
C GLY A 115 -5.23 -7.45 6.85
N SER A 116 -5.84 -7.68 8.01
CA SER A 116 -6.21 -8.99 8.53
C SER A 116 -7.28 -9.71 7.70
N GLY A 117 -8.10 -8.95 6.96
CA GLY A 117 -9.42 -9.45 6.51
C GLY A 117 -10.31 -9.82 7.70
N ARG A 118 -11.46 -10.45 7.42
CA ARG A 118 -12.38 -10.96 8.45
C ARG A 118 -13.01 -12.27 8.02
N ASP A 119 -13.39 -13.05 9.01
CA ASP A 119 -14.20 -14.27 8.88
C ASP A 119 -15.61 -13.95 9.40
N LEU A 120 -16.59 -13.90 8.49
CA LEU A 120 -17.99 -13.69 8.78
C LEU A 120 -18.66 -15.07 8.83
N LYS A 121 -18.81 -15.61 10.05
CA LYS A 121 -19.18 -17.01 10.27
C LYS A 121 -20.50 -17.36 9.59
N GLY A 122 -20.47 -18.42 8.78
CA GLY A 122 -21.63 -18.89 8.02
C GLY A 122 -21.96 -18.09 6.75
N VAL A 123 -21.24 -16.98 6.46
CA VAL A 123 -21.48 -16.13 5.29
C VAL A 123 -20.27 -16.12 4.36
N VAL A 124 -19.10 -15.68 4.82
CA VAL A 124 -17.90 -15.58 3.98
C VAL A 124 -16.61 -15.43 4.81
N ASP A 125 -15.57 -16.15 4.44
CA ASP A 125 -14.21 -15.93 4.95
C ASP A 125 -13.36 -15.18 3.91
N PHE A 126 -12.92 -13.98 4.28
CA PHE A 126 -11.94 -13.18 3.56
C PHE A 126 -10.75 -12.80 4.46
N GLY A 127 -10.50 -13.58 5.51
CA GLY A 127 -9.31 -13.49 6.34
C GLY A 127 -8.02 -13.70 5.55
N ASN A 128 -6.95 -13.05 6.00
CA ASN A 128 -5.58 -13.26 5.54
C ASN A 128 -4.79 -14.07 6.56
N GLY A 129 -3.72 -14.74 6.12
CA GLY A 129 -2.74 -15.35 7.02
C GLY A 129 -1.90 -14.30 7.75
N ARG A 130 -0.95 -14.72 8.61
CA ARG A 130 0.04 -13.77 9.16
C ARG A 130 1.19 -13.45 8.20
N MET A 131 1.49 -14.37 7.28
CA MET A 131 2.64 -14.30 6.38
C MET A 131 2.24 -13.72 5.02
N CYS A 132 1.35 -14.40 4.30
CA CYS A 132 0.91 -14.02 2.95
C CYS A 132 -0.54 -13.52 2.96
N ALA A 133 -0.79 -12.43 2.24
CA ALA A 133 -2.14 -11.92 1.99
C ALA A 133 -2.72 -12.60 0.74
N ARG A 134 -3.95 -13.09 0.86
CA ARG A 134 -4.75 -13.64 -0.24
C ARG A 134 -5.84 -12.68 -0.69
N ASN A 135 -6.50 -12.06 0.29
CA ASN A 135 -7.64 -11.19 0.13
C ASN A 135 -7.20 -9.73 0.22
N PHE A 136 -7.70 -8.92 -0.70
CA PHE A 136 -7.49 -7.48 -0.81
C PHE A 136 -8.83 -6.82 -1.10
N GLY A 137 -8.99 -5.53 -0.78
CA GLY A 137 -10.27 -4.87 -1.00
C GLY A 137 -10.34 -3.47 -0.40
N ASN A 138 -11.28 -2.69 -0.94
CA ASN A 138 -11.56 -1.32 -0.55
C ASN A 138 -12.88 -1.16 0.21
N ALA A 139 -13.54 -2.25 0.62
CA ALA A 139 -14.75 -2.19 1.44
C ALA A 139 -14.48 -1.58 2.83
N MET A 140 -15.39 -0.73 3.31
CA MET A 140 -15.55 -0.35 4.72
C MET A 140 -15.62 -1.59 5.61
N ASP A 141 -15.12 -1.49 6.85
CA ASP A 141 -15.14 -2.56 7.87
C ASP A 141 -14.54 -3.93 7.47
N SER A 142 -13.84 -4.02 6.34
CA SER A 142 -13.28 -5.28 5.83
C SER A 142 -11.93 -5.67 6.43
N ASN A 143 -11.22 -4.72 7.04
CA ASN A 143 -9.82 -4.89 7.46
C ASN A 143 -8.88 -5.37 6.34
N LEU A 144 -9.25 -5.22 5.07
CA LEU A 144 -8.42 -5.62 3.92
C LEU A 144 -7.48 -4.49 3.50
N THR A 145 -6.26 -4.83 3.08
CA THR A 145 -5.40 -3.87 2.36
C THR A 145 -6.02 -3.59 0.99
N ALA A 146 -6.07 -2.30 0.63
CA ALA A 146 -6.26 -1.87 -0.75
C ALA A 146 -4.88 -1.47 -1.29
N GLY A 147 -4.53 -1.93 -2.49
CA GLY A 147 -3.38 -1.40 -3.21
C GLY A 147 -3.78 -0.22 -4.10
N GLY A 148 -2.77 0.52 -4.55
CA GLY A 148 -2.90 1.73 -5.35
C GLY A 148 -2.07 2.87 -4.78
N SER A 149 -2.39 4.08 -5.23
CA SER A 149 -1.68 5.31 -4.90
C SER A 149 -2.23 5.96 -3.64
N TYR A 150 -1.32 6.50 -2.82
CA TYR A 150 -1.62 7.26 -1.61
C TYR A 150 -0.69 8.47 -1.45
N MET A 151 -1.12 9.44 -0.65
CA MET A 151 -0.26 10.42 0.01
C MET A 151 -0.32 10.24 1.53
N THR A 152 0.78 10.52 2.21
CA THR A 152 0.84 10.63 3.67
C THR A 152 0.34 12.00 4.08
N GLU A 153 -0.54 12.10 5.06
CA GLU A 153 -1.14 13.37 5.48
C GLU A 153 -0.96 13.60 6.99
N GLU A 154 -2.02 13.96 7.72
CA GLU A 154 -1.91 14.37 9.11
C GLU A 154 -1.48 13.23 10.06
N THR A 155 -0.75 13.61 11.13
CA THR A 155 -0.39 12.69 12.21
C THR A 155 -1.23 12.96 13.46
N LYS A 156 -1.85 11.92 14.03
CA LYS A 156 -2.64 11.99 15.26
C LYS A 156 -2.02 11.14 16.36
N THR A 157 -1.45 11.79 17.37
CA THR A 157 -0.99 11.13 18.60
C THR A 157 -2.17 10.85 19.51
N THR A 158 -2.28 9.65 20.07
CA THR A 158 -3.32 9.30 21.04
C THR A 158 -2.75 8.42 22.14
N PHE A 159 -3.06 8.76 23.39
CA PHE A 159 -2.75 7.92 24.54
C PHE A 159 -3.51 6.59 24.49
N LYS A 160 -2.82 5.48 24.75
CA LYS A 160 -3.35 4.11 24.65
C LYS A 160 -3.36 3.36 25.99
N GLY A 161 -2.98 4.01 27.08
CA GLY A 161 -2.80 3.41 28.39
C GLY A 161 -1.37 3.54 28.90
N TYR A 162 -1.20 3.25 30.19
CA TYR A 162 0.07 3.06 30.85
C TYR A 162 0.55 1.62 30.74
N TYR A 163 1.85 1.42 30.87
CA TYR A 163 2.47 0.12 31.06
C TYR A 163 3.61 0.20 32.10
N PRO A 164 3.81 -0.83 32.93
CA PRO A 164 4.91 -0.85 33.89
C PRO A 164 6.27 -0.84 33.18
N ILE A 165 7.19 0.00 33.67
CA ILE A 165 8.62 -0.02 33.31
C ILE A 165 9.52 -0.37 34.50
N SER A 166 8.98 -0.32 35.72
CA SER A 166 9.56 -0.92 36.93
C SER A 166 8.43 -1.32 37.89
N GLN A 167 8.76 -1.84 39.07
CA GLN A 167 7.77 -2.13 40.13
C GLN A 167 7.05 -0.87 40.65
N THR A 168 7.62 0.32 40.47
CA THR A 168 7.14 1.59 41.05
C THR A 168 6.82 2.67 40.02
N LYS A 169 7.07 2.41 38.73
CA LYS A 169 6.95 3.40 37.67
C LYS A 169 6.28 2.84 36.42
N ASP A 170 5.26 3.53 35.98
CA ASP A 170 4.59 3.32 34.70
C ASP A 170 5.07 4.34 33.65
N ALA A 171 5.03 3.96 32.38
CA ALA A 171 5.20 4.84 31.24
C ALA A 171 3.89 4.97 30.45
N ALA A 172 3.58 6.17 29.96
CA ALA A 172 2.41 6.39 29.11
C ALA A 172 2.74 5.94 27.67
N TYR A 173 1.97 5.00 27.11
CA TYR A 173 2.11 4.64 25.70
C TYR A 173 1.29 5.62 24.83
N LEU A 174 2.01 6.56 24.23
CA LEU A 174 1.48 7.45 23.19
C LEU A 174 1.72 6.80 21.82
N ARG A 175 0.65 6.50 21.07
CA ARG A 175 0.76 5.98 19.71
C ARG A 175 0.34 7.04 18.71
N THR A 176 1.28 7.42 17.84
CA THR A 176 1.01 8.27 16.68
C THR A 176 0.51 7.42 15.52
N PHE A 177 -0.54 7.91 14.88
CA PHE A 177 -1.12 7.36 13.66
C PHE A 177 -0.89 8.37 12.53
N LEU A 178 -0.33 7.92 11.41
CA LEU A 178 -0.15 8.69 10.18
C LEU A 178 -1.31 8.38 9.24
N GLN A 179 -2.16 9.36 8.95
CA GLN A 179 -3.25 9.18 8.00
C GLN A 179 -2.70 9.02 6.57
N PHE A 180 -3.31 8.14 5.78
CA PHE A 180 -3.11 8.13 4.32
C PHE A 180 -4.36 8.68 3.61
N ASP A 181 -4.14 9.45 2.56
CA ASP A 181 -5.18 9.85 1.61
C ASP A 181 -4.96 9.14 0.28
N GLY A 182 -6.03 8.81 -0.44
CA GLY A 182 -6.00 7.89 -1.58
C GLY A 182 -6.58 8.47 -2.86
N GLU A 183 -6.28 7.82 -3.99
CA GLU A 183 -6.85 8.16 -5.30
C GLU A 183 -7.23 6.88 -6.08
N GLY A 184 -8.25 6.97 -6.93
CA GLY A 184 -8.79 5.79 -7.63
C GLY A 184 -9.43 4.79 -6.65
N GLU A 185 -9.00 3.52 -6.70
CA GLU A 185 -9.57 2.45 -5.85
C GLU A 185 -9.32 2.65 -4.35
N THR A 186 -8.30 3.44 -3.99
CA THR A 186 -7.91 3.75 -2.61
C THR A 186 -8.58 5.02 -2.09
N ALA A 187 -9.38 5.74 -2.89
CA ALA A 187 -9.93 7.05 -2.56
C ALA A 187 -10.80 7.10 -1.28
N ASN A 188 -11.23 5.95 -0.75
CA ASN A 188 -11.92 5.88 0.55
C ASN A 188 -10.99 5.62 1.75
N ALA A 189 -9.69 5.79 1.61
CA ALA A 189 -8.68 5.63 2.66
C ALA A 189 -9.04 6.38 3.95
N ARG A 190 -9.49 7.63 3.82
CA ARG A 190 -9.89 8.49 4.94
C ARG A 190 -11.14 7.94 5.67
N GLN A 191 -12.22 7.58 4.95
CA GLN A 191 -13.40 7.00 5.62
C GLN A 191 -13.07 5.65 6.30
N ARG A 192 -12.21 4.84 5.68
CA ARG A 192 -11.74 3.55 6.21
C ARG A 192 -10.71 3.68 7.33
N ALA A 193 -10.30 4.90 7.70
CA ALA A 193 -9.20 5.17 8.64
C ALA A 193 -7.92 4.38 8.31
N ILE A 194 -7.56 4.30 7.03
CA ILE A 194 -6.33 3.67 6.55
C ILE A 194 -5.14 4.60 6.78
N GLY A 195 -4.08 4.04 7.34
CA GLY A 195 -2.88 4.79 7.68
C GLY A 195 -1.77 3.89 8.19
N GLY A 196 -0.75 4.50 8.78
CA GLY A 196 0.42 3.83 9.33
C GLY A 196 0.62 4.08 10.82
N HIS A 197 1.07 3.09 11.59
CA HIS A 197 1.42 3.30 13.00
C HIS A 197 2.45 2.27 13.53
N ALA A 198 3.02 2.53 14.71
CA ALA A 198 3.84 1.55 15.42
C ALA A 198 3.01 0.29 15.75
N ALA A 199 3.55 -0.89 15.47
CA ALA A 199 2.94 -2.19 15.69
C ALA A 199 3.04 -2.61 17.17
N ALA A 200 2.50 -1.78 18.06
CA ALA A 200 2.42 -2.04 19.49
C ALA A 200 1.11 -1.52 20.09
N LYS A 201 0.68 -2.17 21.18
CA LYS A 201 -0.53 -1.86 21.95
C LYS A 201 -0.34 -2.16 23.43
N VAL A 202 -1.11 -1.49 24.30
CA VAL A 202 -1.33 -1.96 25.67
C VAL A 202 -2.37 -3.07 25.62
N ALA A 203 -2.08 -4.21 26.23
CA ALA A 203 -2.92 -5.41 26.26
C ALA A 203 -3.18 -5.86 27.71
N GLY A 204 -4.27 -6.60 27.92
CA GLY A 204 -4.68 -7.03 29.27
C GLY A 204 -5.02 -5.84 30.17
N ILE A 205 -5.80 -4.89 29.63
CA ILE A 205 -6.05 -3.61 30.28
C ILE A 205 -6.96 -3.77 31.51
N CYS A 206 -6.56 -3.15 32.62
CA CYS A 206 -7.39 -2.82 33.76
C CYS A 206 -7.40 -1.29 34.00
N MET A 207 -8.36 -0.80 34.78
CA MET A 207 -8.46 0.62 35.16
C MET A 207 -7.75 0.85 36.50
N LYS A 208 -6.64 1.58 36.48
CA LYS A 208 -5.90 2.03 37.67
C LYS A 208 -6.45 3.39 38.12
N LYS A 209 -6.67 3.59 39.43
CA LYS A 209 -6.99 4.91 39.98
C LYS A 209 -5.72 5.77 39.97
N ASP A 210 -5.74 6.87 39.21
CA ASP A 210 -4.67 7.86 39.16
C ASP A 210 -5.26 9.24 38.78
N PRO A 211 -5.84 9.98 39.74
CA PRO A 211 -6.53 11.24 39.45
C PRO A 211 -5.57 12.40 39.10
N GLN A 212 -4.26 12.20 39.28
CA GLN A 212 -3.23 13.19 38.96
C GLN A 212 -2.69 13.02 37.54
N SER A 213 -3.00 11.90 36.87
CA SER A 213 -2.64 11.70 35.47
C SER A 213 -3.38 12.69 34.55
N PRO A 214 -2.68 13.36 33.61
CA PRO A 214 -3.33 14.17 32.58
C PRO A 214 -4.16 13.34 31.57
N TYR A 215 -4.11 12.01 31.67
CA TYR A 215 -4.89 11.08 30.85
C TYR A 215 -6.01 10.38 31.64
N ALA A 216 -6.25 10.79 32.88
CA ALA A 216 -7.35 10.25 33.67
C ALA A 216 -8.71 10.56 33.03
N ASN A 217 -9.63 9.59 33.10
CA ASN A 217 -11.03 9.85 32.78
C ASN A 217 -11.67 10.75 33.86
N ARG A 218 -12.95 11.12 33.66
CA ARG A 218 -13.70 11.97 34.61
C ARG A 218 -13.74 11.43 36.05
N ASP A 219 -13.64 10.11 36.20
CA ASP A 219 -13.66 9.42 37.48
C ASP A 219 -12.25 9.24 38.09
N GLY A 220 -11.20 9.79 37.48
CA GLY A 220 -9.82 9.71 37.97
C GLY A 220 -9.15 8.36 37.71
N TYR A 221 -9.55 7.61 36.68
CA TYR A 221 -8.95 6.33 36.30
C TYR A 221 -8.22 6.38 34.95
N VAL A 222 -7.14 5.62 34.84
CA VAL A 222 -6.35 5.43 33.62
C VAL A 222 -6.31 3.95 33.22
N PRO A 223 -6.27 3.62 31.92
CA PRO A 223 -5.97 2.26 31.47
C PRO A 223 -4.52 1.91 31.81
N LEU A 224 -4.28 0.76 32.46
CA LEU A 224 -2.97 0.15 32.71
C LEU A 224 -2.96 -1.26 32.10
N GLY A 225 -1.86 -1.69 31.50
CA GLY A 225 -1.69 -3.08 31.06
C GLY A 225 -0.26 -3.37 30.60
N LYS A 226 -0.07 -4.48 29.88
CA LYS A 226 1.24 -4.86 29.33
C LYS A 226 1.45 -4.25 27.95
N LEU A 227 2.58 -3.59 27.70
CA LEU A 227 2.98 -3.24 26.35
C LEU A 227 3.33 -4.51 25.57
N VAL A 228 2.67 -4.71 24.42
CA VAL A 228 2.88 -5.84 23.52
C VAL A 228 3.18 -5.30 22.13
N GLU A 229 4.38 -5.57 21.64
CA GLU A 229 4.76 -5.37 20.25
C GLU A 229 4.34 -6.58 19.40
N TYR A 230 4.01 -6.33 18.13
CA TYR A 230 3.57 -7.34 17.18
C TYR A 230 4.19 -7.08 15.80
N ALA A 231 5.45 -7.47 15.63
CA ALA A 231 6.20 -7.32 14.38
C ALA A 231 5.35 -7.73 13.15
N GLY A 232 5.19 -6.79 12.22
CA GLY A 232 4.45 -6.96 10.96
C GLY A 232 3.02 -7.50 11.08
N GLY A 233 2.37 -7.45 12.25
CA GLY A 233 1.14 -8.22 12.47
C GLY A 233 -0.08 -7.76 11.67
N ARG A 234 -1.02 -8.71 11.47
CA ARG A 234 -2.38 -8.48 10.94
C ARG A 234 -3.04 -7.27 11.63
N SER A 235 -3.44 -6.28 10.84
CA SER A 235 -4.05 -5.02 11.29
C SER A 235 -5.47 -4.87 10.77
N ASP A 236 -6.19 -3.84 11.23
CA ASP A 236 -7.50 -3.45 10.68
C ASP A 236 -7.33 -2.68 9.34
N GLY A 237 -6.61 -3.26 8.38
CA GLY A 237 -6.30 -2.67 7.06
C GLY A 237 -5.09 -1.73 7.01
N CYS A 238 -4.60 -1.26 8.16
CA CYS A 238 -3.50 -0.29 8.27
C CYS A 238 -2.09 -0.88 8.03
N THR A 239 -1.15 -0.05 7.60
CA THR A 239 0.29 -0.36 7.61
C THR A 239 0.82 -0.32 9.05
N SER A 240 1.67 -1.28 9.45
CA SER A 240 2.17 -1.33 10.83
C SER A 240 3.67 -1.70 10.88
N TRP A 241 4.49 -0.85 11.50
CA TRP A 241 5.95 -0.96 11.50
C TRP A 241 6.52 -1.25 12.90
N ALA A 242 7.80 -1.61 13.02
CA ALA A 242 8.50 -1.60 14.31
C ALA A 242 8.46 -0.19 14.95
N ALA A 243 8.55 -0.09 16.27
CA ALA A 243 8.41 1.20 16.98
C ALA A 243 9.49 2.23 16.58
N SER A 244 10.72 1.76 16.34
CA SER A 244 11.84 2.55 15.81
C SER A 244 11.55 3.09 14.42
N ASP A 245 11.16 2.21 13.49
CA ASP A 245 10.86 2.56 12.10
C ASP A 245 9.66 3.51 12.00
N ALA A 246 8.58 3.24 12.76
CA ALA A 246 7.43 4.11 12.84
C ALA A 246 7.82 5.53 13.30
N SER A 247 8.68 5.64 14.32
CA SER A 247 9.16 6.94 14.82
C SER A 247 9.94 7.71 13.75
N GLN A 248 10.76 7.03 12.96
CA GLN A 248 11.53 7.64 11.87
C GLN A 248 10.65 8.02 10.67
N ILE A 249 9.76 7.12 10.22
CA ILE A 249 8.82 7.37 9.12
C ILE A 249 7.91 8.55 9.44
N ILE A 250 7.34 8.59 10.65
CA ILE A 250 6.47 9.69 11.10
C ILE A 250 7.26 10.99 11.15
N SER A 251 8.49 10.99 11.68
CA SER A 251 9.33 12.20 11.70
C SER A 251 9.72 12.69 10.30
N MET A 252 9.85 11.79 9.33
CA MET A 252 10.22 12.11 7.95
C MET A 252 9.10 12.81 7.17
N VAL A 253 7.83 12.52 7.48
CA VAL A 253 6.67 13.09 6.75
C VAL A 253 5.86 14.11 7.54
N LYS A 254 6.11 14.23 8.86
CA LYS A 254 5.47 15.26 9.69
C LYS A 254 5.76 16.63 9.09
N ASP A 255 4.70 17.37 8.79
CA ASP A 255 4.74 18.71 8.18
C ASP A 255 5.41 18.74 6.77
N ASN A 256 5.70 17.57 6.16
CA ASN A 256 6.36 17.40 4.87
C ASN A 256 5.87 16.12 4.14
N PRO A 257 4.61 16.11 3.63
CA PRO A 257 3.97 14.90 3.10
C PRO A 257 4.68 14.34 1.86
N THR A 258 4.54 13.02 1.67
CA THR A 258 5.05 12.29 0.49
C THR A 258 4.06 11.25 -0.04
N THR A 259 4.40 10.63 -1.17
CA THR A 259 3.61 9.54 -1.76
C THR A 259 3.94 8.18 -1.15
N LEU A 260 2.91 7.35 -1.01
CA LEU A 260 3.03 5.91 -0.76
C LEU A 260 2.33 5.16 -1.89
N TYR A 261 3.02 4.21 -2.54
CA TYR A 261 2.38 3.26 -3.44
C TYR A 261 2.31 1.87 -2.79
N ILE A 262 1.13 1.26 -2.74
CA ILE A 262 0.94 -0.10 -2.21
C ILE A 262 0.58 -1.04 -3.36
N TYR A 263 1.41 -2.03 -3.66
CA TYR A 263 1.08 -3.12 -4.57
C TYR A 263 0.38 -4.25 -3.81
N PRO A 264 -0.62 -4.96 -4.37
CA PRO A 264 -1.18 -4.89 -5.73
C PRO A 264 -2.52 -4.14 -5.86
N GLU A 265 -2.79 -3.55 -7.02
CA GLU A 265 -4.10 -2.97 -7.40
C GLU A 265 -5.10 -4.06 -7.83
N SER A 266 -6.42 -3.78 -7.93
CA SER A 266 -7.40 -4.81 -8.28
C SER A 266 -7.13 -5.45 -9.65
N ALA A 267 -6.64 -4.67 -10.61
CA ALA A 267 -6.30 -5.14 -11.95
C ALA A 267 -5.18 -6.18 -11.92
N ASP A 268 -4.14 -5.98 -11.10
CA ASP A 268 -3.05 -6.93 -10.92
C ASP A 268 -3.56 -8.23 -10.29
N ILE A 269 -4.35 -8.11 -9.22
CA ILE A 269 -4.94 -9.24 -8.50
C ILE A 269 -5.79 -10.09 -9.45
N ASN A 270 -6.66 -9.45 -10.24
CA ASN A 270 -7.54 -10.11 -11.20
C ASN A 270 -6.74 -10.76 -12.35
N ALA A 271 -5.68 -10.10 -12.83
CA ALA A 271 -4.81 -10.66 -13.86
C ALA A 271 -4.04 -11.89 -13.36
N VAL A 272 -3.45 -11.83 -12.16
CA VAL A 272 -2.74 -12.95 -11.53
C VAL A 272 -3.69 -14.10 -11.23
N ALA A 273 -4.86 -13.83 -10.66
CA ALA A 273 -5.88 -14.86 -10.41
C ALA A 273 -6.31 -15.57 -11.70
N LYS A 274 -6.50 -14.83 -12.81
CA LYS A 274 -6.80 -15.39 -14.13
C LYS A 274 -5.65 -16.22 -14.71
N ALA A 275 -4.40 -15.78 -14.53
CA ALA A 275 -3.23 -16.54 -14.98
C ALA A 275 -3.11 -17.88 -14.24
N VAL A 276 -3.25 -17.86 -12.90
CA VAL A 276 -3.24 -19.06 -12.06
C VAL A 276 -4.38 -20.01 -12.43
N ALA A 277 -5.61 -19.51 -12.60
CA ALA A 277 -6.76 -20.32 -13.00
C ALA A 277 -6.58 -20.98 -14.38
N ALA A 278 -5.79 -20.37 -15.27
CA ALA A 278 -5.40 -20.93 -16.57
C ALA A 278 -4.17 -21.85 -16.51
N GLY A 279 -3.66 -22.19 -15.32
CA GLY A 279 -2.46 -23.01 -15.14
C GLY A 279 -1.15 -22.34 -15.58
N ARG A 280 -1.15 -21.01 -15.73
CA ARG A 280 0.01 -20.23 -16.20
C ARG A 280 0.75 -19.59 -15.04
N SER A 281 2.08 -19.65 -15.08
CA SER A 281 2.93 -18.84 -14.19
C SER A 281 2.75 -17.35 -14.51
N PRO A 282 2.59 -16.46 -13.51
CA PRO A 282 2.41 -15.03 -13.72
C PRO A 282 3.57 -14.38 -14.49
N SER A 283 4.82 -14.74 -14.19
CA SER A 283 6.00 -14.16 -14.85
C SER A 283 6.02 -14.43 -16.36
N LYS A 284 5.56 -15.61 -16.80
CA LYS A 284 5.35 -15.93 -18.22
C LYS A 284 4.25 -15.11 -18.90
N ALA A 285 3.38 -14.47 -18.13
CA ALA A 285 2.34 -13.56 -18.60
C ALA A 285 2.72 -12.08 -18.44
N GLY A 286 3.96 -11.76 -18.01
CA GLY A 286 4.38 -10.39 -17.70
C GLY A 286 3.77 -9.82 -16.42
N LEU A 287 3.25 -10.68 -15.54
CA LEU A 287 2.61 -10.31 -14.28
C LEU A 287 3.53 -10.61 -13.10
N TYR A 288 3.42 -9.82 -12.03
CA TYR A 288 4.21 -9.99 -10.81
C TYR A 288 3.35 -10.48 -9.64
N TRP A 289 3.92 -11.38 -8.84
CA TRP A 289 3.49 -11.70 -7.47
C TRP A 289 4.65 -12.45 -6.82
N ASN A 290 4.91 -12.26 -5.53
CA ASN A 290 5.95 -13.06 -4.86
C ASN A 290 5.64 -14.56 -4.92
N ASP A 291 6.48 -15.35 -5.61
CA ASP A 291 6.26 -16.78 -5.88
C ASP A 291 5.95 -17.61 -4.61
N SER A 292 6.69 -17.38 -3.52
CA SER A 292 6.51 -18.10 -2.26
C SER A 292 5.11 -17.89 -1.68
N CYS A 293 4.62 -16.65 -1.71
CA CYS A 293 3.31 -16.31 -1.20
C CYS A 293 2.20 -16.70 -2.18
N LEU A 294 2.42 -16.61 -3.49
CA LEU A 294 1.44 -17.08 -4.47
C LEU A 294 1.18 -18.58 -4.30
N LYS A 295 2.26 -19.37 -4.19
CA LYS A 295 2.18 -20.82 -3.92
C LYS A 295 1.44 -21.12 -2.62
N ALA A 296 1.62 -20.31 -1.58
CA ALA A 296 0.95 -20.50 -0.28
C ALA A 296 -0.55 -20.13 -0.29
N ILE A 297 -0.97 -19.12 -1.06
CA ILE A 297 -2.38 -18.69 -1.15
C ILE A 297 -3.18 -19.37 -2.26
N GLY A 298 -2.49 -20.04 -3.19
CA GLY A 298 -3.04 -20.59 -4.43
C GLY A 298 -3.35 -19.48 -5.44
N ALA A 299 -4.41 -18.72 -5.20
CA ALA A 299 -4.81 -17.58 -6.03
C ALA A 299 -5.27 -16.41 -5.16
N PRO A 300 -4.89 -15.16 -5.50
CA PRO A 300 -5.33 -13.97 -4.80
C PRO A 300 -6.77 -13.60 -5.17
N LYS A 301 -7.40 -12.75 -4.37
CA LYS A 301 -8.76 -12.26 -4.59
C LYS A 301 -8.91 -10.80 -4.19
N PHE A 302 -9.48 -10.00 -5.09
CA PHE A 302 -9.96 -8.66 -4.78
C PHE A 302 -11.44 -8.71 -4.40
N TRP A 303 -11.82 -7.91 -3.40
CA TRP A 303 -13.18 -7.73 -2.92
C TRP A 303 -13.59 -6.26 -3.13
N PRO A 304 -14.34 -5.96 -4.21
CA PRO A 304 -14.89 -4.63 -4.45
C PRO A 304 -15.81 -4.21 -3.32
N LYS A 305 -15.79 -2.92 -2.96
CA LYS A 305 -16.71 -2.34 -1.96
C LYS A 305 -18.18 -2.63 -2.29
N GLU A 306 -18.55 -2.56 -3.57
CA GLU A 306 -19.91 -2.77 -4.07
C GLU A 306 -20.41 -4.20 -3.79
N THR A 307 -19.50 -5.17 -3.70
CA THR A 307 -19.82 -6.57 -3.38
C THR A 307 -19.73 -6.86 -1.89
N LEU A 308 -18.70 -6.35 -1.21
CA LEU A 308 -18.38 -6.78 0.15
C LEU A 308 -19.00 -5.91 1.25
N GLU A 309 -19.23 -4.61 1.02
CA GLU A 309 -19.88 -3.74 2.03
C GLU A 309 -21.31 -4.18 2.35
N PRO A 310 -22.19 -4.53 1.38
CA PRO A 310 -23.54 -5.03 1.69
C PRO A 310 -23.52 -6.31 2.54
N ILE A 311 -22.56 -7.22 2.26
CA ILE A 311 -22.39 -8.47 3.02
C ILE A 311 -21.97 -8.18 4.45
N ILE A 312 -21.01 -7.27 4.67
CA ILE A 312 -20.57 -6.88 6.01
C ILE A 312 -21.71 -6.16 6.76
N ALA A 313 -22.47 -5.30 6.08
CA ALA A 313 -23.58 -4.55 6.67
C ALA A 313 -24.70 -5.49 7.13
N GLN A 314 -25.12 -6.43 6.28
CA GLN A 314 -26.11 -7.44 6.62
C GLN A 314 -25.64 -8.32 7.80
N TYR A 315 -24.41 -8.82 7.74
CA TYR A 315 -23.84 -9.62 8.83
C TYR A 315 -23.85 -8.88 10.18
N LYS A 316 -23.56 -7.57 10.19
CA LYS A 316 -23.63 -6.72 11.40
C LYS A 316 -25.06 -6.54 11.93
N GLN A 317 -26.07 -6.54 11.06
CA GLN A 317 -27.48 -6.46 11.46
C GLN A 317 -27.96 -7.79 12.05
N ASP A 318 -27.59 -8.91 11.42
CA ASP A 318 -27.97 -10.26 11.87
C ASP A 318 -27.21 -10.68 13.14
N HIS A 319 -26.01 -10.15 13.34
CA HIS A 319 -25.11 -10.44 14.47
C HIS A 319 -24.73 -9.15 15.22
N PRO A 320 -25.68 -8.51 15.92
CA PRO A 320 -25.40 -7.29 16.67
C PRO A 320 -24.32 -7.56 17.74
N ALA A 321 -23.38 -6.63 17.87
CA ALA A 321 -22.30 -6.76 18.84
C ALA A 321 -22.86 -6.82 20.28
N PRO A 322 -22.33 -7.70 21.16
CA PRO A 322 -22.77 -7.74 22.55
C PRO A 322 -22.44 -6.40 23.25
N PRO A 323 -23.22 -6.02 24.29
CA PRO A 323 -22.96 -4.79 25.05
C PRO A 323 -21.52 -4.72 25.55
N SER A 324 -20.92 -3.53 25.45
CA SER A 324 -19.56 -3.28 25.92
C SER A 324 -19.47 -3.56 27.43
N ARG A 325 -18.71 -4.58 27.82
CA ARG A 325 -18.42 -4.85 29.22
C ARG A 325 -17.47 -3.76 29.76
N PRO A 326 -17.66 -3.30 31.01
CA PRO A 326 -16.71 -2.38 31.62
C PRO A 326 -15.33 -3.03 31.73
N ILE A 327 -14.29 -2.23 31.53
CA ILE A 327 -12.90 -2.64 31.79
C ILE A 327 -12.77 -2.85 33.31
N PRO A 328 -12.23 -3.98 33.79
CA PRO A 328 -12.11 -4.25 35.22
C PRO A 328 -11.17 -3.25 35.91
N ILE A 329 -11.41 -2.95 37.18
CA ILE A 329 -10.45 -2.22 38.02
C ILE A 329 -9.22 -3.12 38.24
N CYS A 330 -8.03 -2.52 38.31
CA CYS A 330 -6.81 -3.28 38.64
C CYS A 330 -6.89 -3.86 40.06
N GLN A 331 -6.38 -5.09 40.22
CA GLN A 331 -6.21 -5.77 41.50
C GLN A 331 -4.86 -5.40 42.14
#